data_AF-W2U331-F1
#
_entry.id   AF-W2U331-F1
#
_cell.length_a   1.000
_cell.length_b   1.000
_cell.length_c   1.000
_cell.angle_alpha   90.00
_cell.angle_beta   90.00
_cell.angle_gamma   90.00
#
_symmetry.space_group_name_H-M   'P 1'
#
loop_
_entity.id
_entity.type
_entity.pdbx_description
1 polymer ?
#
loop_
_entity_poly.entity_id
_entity_poly.type
_entity_poly.pdbx_seq_one_letter_code
_entity_poly.pdbx_strand_id
1 'polypeptide(L)' 'QFSIRLQDGMPLPVWELAGERFGLYAQKRRKARLPRRILADFLIGSHALFHGLRLATFDPRPYRLAFPELEVVP' A
#
# COMPACT_ATOMS: atom_id res chain seq x y z
N GLN A 1 -26.00 -7.28 -6.65
CA GLN A 1 -25.69 -6.58 -7.92
C GLN A 1 -24.27 -6.03 -7.78
N PHE A 2 -23.30 -6.51 -8.56
CA PHE A 2 -21.93 -5.97 -8.52
C PHE A 2 -21.82 -4.87 -9.56
N SER A 3 -21.55 -3.63 -9.12
CA SER A 3 -21.33 -2.48 -9.99
C SER A 3 -19.86 -2.06 -9.92
N ILE A 4 -19.24 -1.81 -11.08
CA ILE A 4 -17.91 -1.18 -11.13
C ILE A 4 -18.12 0.32 -10.93
N ARG A 5 -17.49 0.89 -9.89
CA ARG A 5 -17.46 2.35 -9.66
C ARG A 5 -16.09 2.87 -10.07
N LEU A 6 -16.08 3.91 -10.89
CA LEU A 6 -14.88 4.68 -11.19
C LEU A 6 -14.82 5.86 -10.21
N GLN A 7 -13.64 6.13 -9.68
CA GLN A 7 -13.39 7.27 -8.81
C GLN A 7 -12.32 8.14 -9.47
N ASP A 8 -12.76 9.26 -10.03
CA ASP A 8 -11.87 10.21 -10.71
C ASP A 8 -11.14 11.05 -9.67
N GLY A 9 -9.93 10.62 -9.34
CA GLY A 9 -9.03 11.32 -8.42
C GLY A 9 -8.66 10.49 -7.20
N MET A 10 -7.40 10.63 -6.79
CA MET A 10 -6.86 10.00 -5.59
C MET A 10 -6.71 11.07 -4.50
N PRO A 11 -7.36 10.91 -3.32
CA PRO A 11 -7.26 11.86 -2.22
C PRO A 11 -5.82 12.12 -1.80
N LEU A 12 -5.48 13.36 -1.45
CA LEU A 12 -4.14 13.75 -1.00
C LEU A 12 -3.58 12.85 0.14
N PRO A 13 -4.39 12.45 1.16
CA PRO A 13 -3.88 11.57 2.22
C PRO A 13 -3.35 10.22 1.73
N VAL A 14 -3.84 9.72 0.59
CA VAL A 14 -3.32 8.47 -0.01
C VAL A 14 -1.90 8.68 -0.52
N TRP A 15 -1.65 9.82 -1.19
CA TRP A 15 -0.32 10.18 -1.70
C TRP A 15 0.68 10.41 -0.57
N GLU A 16 0.25 11.14 0.49
CA GLU A 16 1.07 11.43 1.66
C GLU A 16 1.50 10.13 2.36
N LEU A 17 0.54 9.25 2.66
CA LEU A 17 0.83 7.98 3.30
C LEU A 17 1.70 7.06 2.42
N ALA A 18 1.46 7.04 1.11
CA ALA A 18 2.29 6.25 0.20
C ALA A 18 3.75 6.76 0.19
N GLY A 19 3.95 8.08 0.17
CA GLY A 19 5.26 8.71 0.27
C GLY A 19 5.97 8.38 1.59
N GLU A 20 5.26 8.48 2.71
CA GLU A 20 5.77 8.14 4.04
C GLU A 20 6.23 6.68 4.12
N ARG A 21 5.34 5.73 3.79
CA ARG A 21 5.62 4.30 3.90
C ARG A 21 6.72 3.86 2.91
N PHE A 22 6.75 4.41 1.70
CA PHE A 22 7.84 4.18 0.74
C PHE A 22 9.17 4.75 1.25
N GLY A 23 9.15 5.96 1.83
CA GLY A 23 10.33 6.59 2.44
C GLY A 23 10.93 5.74 3.56
N LEU A 24 10.09 5.24 4.48
CA LEU A 24 10.50 4.32 5.55
C LEU A 24 11.09 3.03 4.98
N TYR A 25 10.47 2.46 3.95
CA TYR A 25 11.00 1.27 3.27
C TYR A 25 12.36 1.54 2.62
N ALA A 26 12.50 2.65 1.90
CA ALA A 26 13.75 3.04 1.26
C ALA A 26 14.88 3.23 2.27
N GLN A 27 14.60 3.82 3.44
CA GLN A 27 15.56 3.95 4.53
C GLN A 27 16.00 2.58 5.08
N LYS A 28 15.06 1.67 5.34
CA LYS A 28 15.36 0.29 5.79
C LYS A 28 16.17 -0.48 4.75
N ARG A 29 15.80 -0.37 3.47
CA ARG A 29 16.51 -1.00 2.33
C ARG A 29 17.93 -0.47 2.13
N ARG A 30 18.23 0.77 2.50
CA ARG A 30 19.62 1.27 2.46
C ARG A 30 20.49 0.63 3.54
N LYS A 31 19.88 0.25 4.68
CA LYS A 31 20.57 -0.34 5.84
C LYS A 31 20.64 -1.87 5.79
N ALA A 32 19.78 -2.52 5.02
CA ALA A 32 19.70 -3.98 4.92
C ALA A 32 19.55 -4.42 3.45
N ARG A 33 19.90 -5.66 3.12
CA ARG A 33 19.75 -6.22 1.76
C ARG A 33 18.30 -6.60 1.43
N LEU A 34 17.37 -5.65 1.62
CA LEU A 34 15.97 -5.83 1.25
C LEU A 34 15.78 -5.73 -0.27
N PRO A 35 14.78 -6.43 -0.84
CA PRO A 35 14.48 -6.33 -2.27
C PRO A 35 14.13 -4.90 -2.69
N ARG A 36 14.04 -4.64 -4.00
CA ARG A 36 13.51 -3.37 -4.50
C ARG A 36 12.00 -3.52 -4.65
N ARG A 37 11.23 -2.54 -4.15
CA ARG A 37 9.77 -2.47 -4.32
C ARG A 37 9.42 -1.20 -5.07
N ILE A 38 8.31 -1.25 -5.80
CA ILE A 38 7.84 -0.13 -6.61
C ILE A 38 6.90 0.75 -5.79
N LEU A 39 6.86 2.04 -6.11
CA LEU A 39 5.96 3.00 -5.43
C LEU A 39 4.49 2.57 -5.54
N ALA A 40 4.11 1.89 -6.63
CA ALA A 40 2.75 1.41 -6.84
C ALA A 40 2.24 0.51 -5.70
N ASP A 41 3.08 -0.36 -5.13
CA ASP A 41 2.67 -1.21 -3.99
C ASP A 41 2.23 -0.38 -2.79
N PHE A 42 2.92 0.74 -2.54
CA PHE A 42 2.60 1.65 -1.45
C PHE A 42 1.35 2.49 -1.76
N LEU A 43 1.14 2.88 -3.01
CA LEU A 43 -0.11 3.54 -3.42
C LEU A 43 -1.32 2.63 -3.25
N ILE A 44 -1.21 1.37 -3.65
CA ILE A 44 -2.29 0.37 -3.51
C ILE A 44 -2.62 0.16 -2.03
N GLY A 45 -1.60 -0.04 -1.18
CA GLY A 45 -1.80 -0.21 0.26
C GLY A 45 -2.42 1.02 0.94
N SER A 46 -1.92 2.22 0.63
CA SER A 46 -2.46 3.47 1.16
C SER A 46 -3.90 3.71 0.71
N HIS A 47 -4.20 3.41 -0.56
CA HIS A 47 -5.55 3.55 -1.10
C HIS A 47 -6.52 2.59 -0.38
N ALA A 48 -6.13 1.32 -0.25
CA ALA A 48 -6.95 0.34 0.44
C ALA A 48 -7.21 0.74 1.90
N LEU A 49 -6.16 1.18 2.62
CA LEU A 49 -6.29 1.61 4.01
C LEU A 49 -7.17 2.86 4.16
N PHE A 50 -6.96 3.87 3.33
CA PHE A 50 -7.73 5.13 3.38
C PHE A 50 -9.24 4.89 3.18
N HIS A 51 -9.61 3.96 2.29
CA HIS A 51 -11.00 3.62 2.01
C HIS A 51 -11.57 2.50 2.88
N GLY A 52 -10.82 1.99 3.86
CA GLY A 52 -11.26 0.89 4.73
C GLY A 52 -11.51 -0.42 3.96
N LEU A 53 -10.76 -0.66 2.89
CA LEU A 53 -10.88 -1.83 2.04
C LEU A 53 -9.97 -2.97 2.53
N ARG A 54 -10.34 -4.19 2.16
CA ARG A 54 -9.49 -5.38 2.27
C ARG A 54 -8.62 -5.48 1.02
N LEU A 55 -7.36 -5.88 1.16
CA LEU A 55 -6.43 -6.01 0.04
C LEU A 55 -6.19 -7.49 -0.27
N ALA A 56 -6.62 -7.92 -1.46
CA ALA A 56 -6.34 -9.25 -1.98
C ALA A 56 -5.00 -9.27 -2.74
N THR A 57 -4.11 -10.21 -2.43
CA THR A 57 -2.80 -10.32 -3.09
C THR A 57 -2.15 -11.69 -2.90
N PHE A 58 -1.42 -12.13 -3.92
CA PHE A 58 -0.58 -13.34 -3.86
C PHE A 58 0.71 -13.14 -3.05
N ASP A 59 1.16 -11.90 -2.80
CA ASP A 59 2.32 -11.59 -1.96
C ASP A 59 1.88 -10.71 -0.76
N PRO A 60 1.32 -11.30 0.31
CA PRO A 60 0.73 -10.53 1.41
C PRO A 60 1.76 -9.96 2.38
N ARG A 61 2.97 -10.54 2.44
CA ARG A 61 3.97 -10.19 3.46
C ARG A 61 4.42 -8.72 3.39
N PRO A 62 4.71 -8.14 2.20
CA PRO A 62 5.11 -6.74 2.10
C PRO A 62 3.99 -5.79 2.54
N TYR A 63 2.75 -6.09 2.18
CA TYR A 63 1.59 -5.29 2.56
C TYR A 63 1.38 -5.31 4.08
N ARG A 64 1.42 -6.49 4.72
CA ARG A 64 1.32 -6.59 6.19
C ARG A 64 2.47 -5.89 6.92
N LEU A 65 3.68 -5.89 6.35
CA LEU A 65 4.83 -5.20 6.96
C LEU A 65 4.75 -3.68 6.80
N ALA A 66 4.31 -3.20 5.64
CA ALA A 66 4.23 -1.77 5.34
C ALA A 66 2.95 -1.13 5.89
N PHE A 67 1.86 -1.89 6.01
CA PHE A 67 0.53 -1.47 6.45
C PHE A 67 -0.02 -2.51 7.45
N PRO A 68 0.54 -2.60 8.67
CA PRO A 68 0.06 -3.52 9.71
C PRO A 68 -1.41 -3.33 10.08
N GLU A 69 -1.97 -2.15 9.79
CA GLU A 69 -3.36 -1.78 10.03
C GLU A 69 -4.32 -2.29 8.93
N LEU A 70 -3.80 -2.77 7.80
CA LEU A 70 -4.57 -3.19 6.64
C LEU A 70 -4.93 -4.67 6.69
N GLU A 71 -6.20 -5.01 6.48
CA GLU A 71 -6.61 -6.41 6.32
C GLU A 71 -6.18 -6.94 4.95
N VAL A 72 -5.21 -7.86 4.95
CA VAL A 72 -4.65 -8.47 3.73
C VAL A 72 -5.07 -9.93 3.60
N VAL A 73 -5.85 -10.22 2.55
CA VAL A 73 -6.36 -11.55 2.23
C VAL A 73 -5.56 -12.19 1.08
N PRO A 74 -5.34 -13.52 1.11
CA PRO A 74 -4.76 -14.25 -0.02
C PRO A 74 -5.74 -14.35 -1.20
#